data_AF-A0A3A9KMV7-F1
#
_entry.id   AF-A0A3A9KMV7-F1
#
_cell.length_a   1.000
_cell.length_b   1.000
_cell.length_c   1.000
_cell.angle_alpha   90.00
_cell.angle_beta   90.00
_cell.angle_gamma   90.00
#
_symmetry.space_group_name_H-M   'P 1'
#
loop_
_entity.id
_entity.type
_entity.pdbx_description
1 polymer ?
#
loop_
_entity_poly.entity_id
_entity_poly.type
_entity_poly.pdbx_seq_one_letter_code
_entity_poly.pdbx_strand_id
1 'polypeptide(L)'
;MTIQELYNEAKVEEFKSLIYLIEWLVFEKKVVSLESNANNIEYIIEKYKGQLNPYLIDYKTKVEGAASGLQFSEPKIDDLSVQ
;
A
#
# COMPACT_ATOMS: atom_id res chain seq x y z
N MET A 1 20.23 8.15 -4.51
CA MET A 1 18.89 8.68 -4.21
C MET A 1 18.46 8.19 -2.83
N THR A 2 17.65 9.00 -2.17
CA THR A 2 16.91 8.69 -0.94
C THR A 2 15.61 7.94 -1.29
N ILE A 3 14.99 7.32 -0.28
CA ILE A 3 13.66 6.73 -0.41
C ILE A 3 12.63 7.80 -0.77
N GLN A 4 12.76 9.03 -0.28
CA GLN A 4 11.89 10.14 -0.64
C GLN A 4 11.94 10.47 -2.14
N GLU A 5 13.14 10.57 -2.70
CA GLU A 5 13.32 10.83 -4.14
C GLU A 5 12.70 9.72 -4.98
N LEU A 6 12.99 8.45 -4.63
CA LEU A 6 12.40 7.28 -5.30
C LEU A 6 10.86 7.27 -5.20
N TYR A 7 10.31 7.62 -4.04
CA TYR A 7 8.87 7.67 -3.82
C TYR A 7 8.19 8.74 -4.68
N ASN A 8 8.83 9.90 -4.83
CA ASN A 8 8.32 10.96 -5.69
C ASN A 8 8.37 10.55 -7.17
N GLU A 9 9.47 9.95 -7.63
CA GLU A 9 9.57 9.39 -8.98
C GLU A 9 8.48 8.34 -9.24
N ALA A 10 8.28 7.41 -8.30
CA ALA A 10 7.24 6.39 -8.40
C ALA A 10 5.83 6.98 -8.49
N LYS A 11 5.57 8.12 -7.84
CA LYS A 11 4.30 8.85 -7.93
C LYS A 11 4.12 9.52 -9.29
N VAL A 12 5.16 10.15 -9.81
CA VAL A 12 5.13 10.81 -11.13
C VAL A 12 4.88 9.79 -12.24
N GLU A 13 5.54 8.64 -12.17
CA GLU A 13 5.41 7.55 -13.14
C GLU A 13 4.22 6.60 -12.85
N GLU A 14 3.43 6.90 -11.82
CA GLU A 14 2.27 6.10 -11.37
C GLU A 14 2.57 4.60 -11.10
N PHE A 15 3.79 4.29 -10.64
CA PHE A 15 4.22 2.93 -10.28
C PHE A 15 3.62 2.47 -8.95
N LYS A 16 2.32 2.20 -8.94
CA LYS A 16 1.53 1.85 -7.74
C LYS A 16 2.14 0.74 -6.89
N SER A 17 2.65 -0.33 -7.49
CA SER A 17 3.27 -1.43 -6.73
C SER A 17 4.48 -0.96 -5.91
N LEU A 18 5.30 -0.07 -6.48
CA LEU A 18 6.45 0.52 -5.80
C LEU A 18 6.02 1.53 -4.73
N ILE A 19 4.98 2.33 -5.02
CA ILE A 19 4.36 3.24 -4.03
C ILE A 19 3.90 2.44 -2.80
N TYR A 20 3.10 1.39 -2.99
CA TYR A 20 2.62 0.57 -1.87
C TYR A 20 3.73 -0.10 -1.09
N LEU A 21 4.77 -0.56 -1.78
CA LEU A 21 5.95 -1.13 -1.11
C LEU A 21 6.64 -0.09 -0.22
N ILE A 22 6.91 1.10 -0.75
CA ILE A 22 7.60 2.16 0.00
C ILE A 22 6.75 2.57 1.20
N GLU A 23 5.45 2.80 1.01
CA GLU A 23 4.57 3.21 2.10
C GLU A 23 4.44 2.13 3.19
N TRP A 24 4.31 0.86 2.80
CA TRP A 24 4.29 -0.24 3.73
C TRP A 24 5.58 -0.32 4.54
N LEU A 25 6.74 -0.12 3.91
CA LEU A 25 8.04 -0.16 4.58
C LEU A 25 8.27 1.02 5.54
N VAL A 26 7.89 2.23 5.13
CA VAL A 26 8.16 3.47 5.86
C VAL A 26 7.11 3.74 6.92
N PHE A 27 5.82 3.64 6.59
CA PHE A 27 4.73 4.08 7.46
C PHE A 27 4.15 2.95 8.30
N GLU A 28 3.92 1.77 7.70
CA GLU A 28 3.33 0.63 8.40
C GLU A 28 4.39 -0.13 9.22
N LYS A 29 5.47 -0.58 8.56
CA LYS A 29 6.53 -1.38 9.20
C LYS A 29 7.59 -0.54 9.90
N LYS A 30 7.79 0.71 9.50
CA LYS A 30 8.79 1.63 10.08
C LYS A 30 10.19 1.04 10.15
N VAL A 31 10.57 0.23 9.15
CA VAL A 31 11.88 -0.43 9.07
C VAL A 31 12.93 0.44 8.37
N VAL A 32 12.50 1.46 7.65
CA VAL A 32 13.32 2.47 6.96
C VAL A 32 12.64 3.84 7.07
N SER A 33 13.40 4.91 6.87
CA SER A 33 12.90 6.29 6.82
C SER A 33 12.97 6.85 5.40
N LEU A 34 12.23 7.93 5.11
CA LEU A 34 12.29 8.63 3.82
C LEU A 34 13.69 9.15 3.48
N GLU A 35 14.48 9.51 4.49
CA GLU A 35 15.86 9.98 4.35
C GLU A 35 16.87 8.84 4.12
N SER A 36 16.45 7.59 4.32
CA SER A 36 17.32 6.44 4.11
C SER A 36 17.73 6.30 2.63
N ASN A 37 18.86 5.64 2.40
CA ASN A 37 19.29 5.30 1.04
C ASN A 37 18.32 4.29 0.40
N ALA A 38 17.94 4.51 -0.87
CA ALA A 38 17.03 3.64 -1.59
C ALA A 38 17.51 2.18 -1.70
N ASN A 39 18.83 1.92 -1.65
CA ASN A 39 19.41 0.57 -1.64
C ASN A 39 18.92 -0.28 -0.45
N ASN A 40 18.43 0.35 0.62
CA ASN A 40 17.83 -0.38 1.74
C ASN A 40 16.53 -1.10 1.34
N ILE A 41 15.80 -0.61 0.34
CA ILE A 41 14.58 -1.25 -0.16
C ILE A 41 14.91 -2.60 -0.80
N GLU A 42 15.94 -2.66 -1.64
CA GLU A 42 16.37 -3.91 -2.30
C GLU A 42 16.73 -4.98 -1.26
N TYR A 43 17.55 -4.62 -0.27
CA TYR A 43 17.93 -5.52 0.83
C TYR A 43 16.70 -6.07 1.57
N ILE A 44 15.69 -5.22 1.80
CA ILE A 44 14.47 -5.61 2.49
C ILE A 44 13.61 -6.52 1.61
N ILE A 45 13.44 -6.21 0.31
CA ILE A 45 12.73 -7.09 -0.61
C ILE A 45 13.35 -8.49 -0.58
N GLU A 46 14.68 -8.59 -0.61
CA GLU A 46 15.38 -9.86 -0.53
C GLU A 46 15.12 -10.59 0.78
N LYS A 47 15.11 -9.88 1.92
CA LYS A 47 14.80 -10.45 3.23
C LYS A 47 13.38 -10.99 3.33
N TYR A 48 12.42 -10.39 2.64
CA TYR A 48 11.01 -10.78 2.64
C TYR A 48 10.61 -11.57 1.37
N LYS A 49 11.58 -12.07 0.59
CA LYS A 49 11.33 -12.88 -0.61
C LYS A 49 10.38 -14.03 -0.28
N GLY A 50 9.35 -14.20 -1.11
CA GLY A 50 8.31 -15.24 -0.96
C GLY A 50 7.13 -14.88 -0.05
N GLN A 51 7.25 -13.87 0.82
CA GLN A 51 6.14 -13.42 1.68
C GLN A 51 5.70 -11.98 1.40
N LEU A 52 6.43 -11.23 0.57
CA LEU A 52 6.13 -9.83 0.28
C LEU A 52 4.74 -9.64 -0.34
N ASN A 53 4.34 -10.55 -1.23
CA ASN A 53 3.11 -10.41 -2.03
C ASN A 53 1.83 -10.35 -1.16
N PRO A 54 1.59 -11.28 -0.21
CA PRO A 54 0.42 -11.17 0.67
C PRO A 54 0.43 -9.90 1.53
N TYR A 55 1.59 -9.48 2.04
CA TYR A 55 1.67 -8.24 2.83
C TYR A 55 1.34 -6.99 2.01
N LEU A 56 1.76 -6.93 0.74
CA LEU A 56 1.45 -5.81 -0.15
C LEU A 56 -0.02 -5.82 -0.58
N ILE A 57 -0.63 -7.00 -0.77
CA ILE A 57 -2.07 -7.12 -1.03
C ILE A 57 -2.87 -6.61 0.16
N ASP A 58 -2.56 -7.05 1.38
CA ASP A 58 -3.23 -6.59 2.60
C ASP A 58 -3.10 -5.08 2.78
N TYR A 59 -1.89 -4.54 2.55
CA TYR A 59 -1.65 -3.10 2.63
C TYR A 59 -2.44 -2.32 1.58
N LYS A 60 -2.44 -2.80 0.33
CA LYS A 60 -3.24 -2.21 -0.74
C LYS A 60 -4.73 -2.20 -0.38
N THR A 61 -5.27 -3.33 0.07
CA THR A 61 -6.68 -3.44 0.49
C THR A 61 -6.98 -2.49 1.65
N LYS A 62 -6.06 -2.33 2.62
CA LYS A 62 -6.21 -1.38 3.72
C LYS A 62 -6.26 0.07 3.23
N VAL A 63 -5.33 0.47 2.37
CA VAL A 63 -5.23 1.86 1.87
C VAL A 63 -6.39 2.19 0.93
N GLU A 64 -6.72 1.29 0.00
CA GLU A 64 -7.85 1.49 -0.91
C GLU A 64 -9.19 1.36 -0.20
N GLY A 65 -9.32 0.45 0.77
CA GLY A 65 -10.50 0.32 1.62
C GLY A 65 -10.72 1.54 2.53
N ALA A 66 -9.65 2.12 3.07
CA ALA A 66 -9.71 3.38 3.81
C ALA A 66 -10.05 4.57 2.90
N ALA A 67 -9.50 4.61 1.67
CA ALA A 67 -9.86 5.62 0.67
C ALA A 67 -11.33 5.49 0.22
N SER A 68 -11.88 4.27 0.24
CA SER A 68 -13.29 3.97 -0.05
C SER A 68 -14.23 4.22 1.14
N GLY A 69 -13.70 4.60 2.31
CA GLY A 69 -14.45 4.95 3.51
C GLY A 69 -15.15 6.33 3.45
N LEU A 70 -14.91 7.11 2.40
CA LEU A 70 -15.75 8.23 2.02
C LEU A 70 -16.63 7.81 0.83
N GLN A 71 -17.86 7.42 1.19
CA GLN A 71 -19.05 7.27 0.34
C GLN A 71 -19.24 5.95 -0.40
N PHE A 72 -19.80 4.96 0.31
CA PHE A 72 -20.88 4.12 -0.23
C PHE A 72 -21.93 3.93 0.86
N SER A 73 -22.96 4.76 0.83
CA SER A 73 -24.25 4.40 1.39
C SER A 73 -24.87 3.30 0.53
N GLU A 74 -25.60 2.41 1.20
CA GLU A 74 -26.41 1.28 0.72
C GLU A 74 -25.66 -0.04 0.53
N PRO A 75 -26.09 -1.07 1.30
CA PRO A 75 -27.30 -1.75 0.88
C PRO A 75 -28.33 -1.94 2.00
N LYS A 76 -29.61 -1.74 1.68
CA LYS A 76 -30.69 -2.54 2.25
C LYS A 76 -31.50 -3.14 1.11
N ILE A 77 -31.02 -4.27 0.59
CA ILE A 77 -31.89 -5.24 -0.06
C ILE A 77 -32.23 -6.24 1.04
N ASP A 78 -33.29 -5.94 1.79
CA ASP A 78 -34.04 -6.93 2.56
C ASP A 78 -35.41 -6.32 2.87
N ASP A 79 -36.26 -6.37 1.86
CA ASP A 79 -37.66 -6.76 2.06
C ASP A 79 -38.14 -7.48 0.79
N LEU A 80 -37.74 -8.74 0.68
CA LEU A 80 -38.58 -9.70 -0.01
C LEU A 80 -39.68 -10.10 0.97
N SER A 81 -40.85 -9.49 0.87
CA SER A 81 -42.09 -10.11 1.32
C SER A 81 -43.24 -9.71 0.42
N VAL A 82 -43.46 -10.59 -0.55
CA VAL A 82 -44.76 -10.92 -1.13
C VAL A 82 -45.85 -10.85 -0.05
N GLN A 83 -46.82 -9.93 -0.20
CA GLN A 83 -48.25 -10.16 -0.01
C GLN A 83 -49.04 -9.24 -0.96
#